data_AF-A0A8T3LU59-F1
#
_entry.id   AF-A0A8T3LU59-F1
#
_cell.length_a   1.000
_cell.length_b   1.000
_cell.length_c   1.000
_cell.angle_alpha   90.00
_cell.angle_beta   90.00
_cell.angle_gamma   90.00
#
_symmetry.space_group_name_H-M   'P 1'
#
loop_
_entity.id
_entity.type
_entity.pdbx_description
1 polymer ?
#
loop_
_entity_poly.entity_id
_entity_poly.type
_entity_poly.pdbx_seq_one_letter_code
_entity_poly.pdbx_strand_id
1 'polypeptide(L)'
;MTAPDPGRVLRRALVAWGLGHLVTGHRRLAYGLLLAELLSALTIAWLSIGLANTSLYLVPFLAGVAFIAAWAWQAVDAYQSANALQAARPPTPQRSPAAAIGWLSLPLLLWGTGFWLIGAHAATPAAVLDRFVTDWSAGELGPSWPTGVRSQAALAEDRLGSGPDRFRDIRIEIVREDRRGARAVADAIHYERRASSFLGIFPGSELIPVADEQILSFELEALPVELPGGGDIGAVRWELVSANISP
;
A
#
# COMPACT_ATOMS: atom_id res chain seq x y z
N MET A 1 24.48 -36.80 -22.47
CA MET A 1 24.25 -35.46 -21.89
C MET A 1 24.58 -35.54 -20.40
N THR A 2 25.37 -34.62 -19.87
CA THR A 2 25.65 -34.55 -18.42
C THR A 2 24.39 -34.13 -17.68
N ALA A 3 24.06 -34.80 -16.56
CA ALA A 3 22.92 -34.43 -15.74
C ALA A 3 23.06 -32.99 -15.22
N PRO A 4 22.00 -32.17 -15.27
CA PRO A 4 22.06 -30.77 -14.85
C PRO A 4 22.35 -30.66 -13.35
N ASP A 5 23.15 -29.66 -12.96
CA ASP A 5 23.40 -29.33 -11.56
C ASP A 5 22.16 -28.67 -10.92
N PRO A 6 21.53 -29.28 -9.90
CA PRO A 6 20.34 -28.75 -9.24
C PRO A 6 20.55 -27.35 -8.66
N GLY A 7 21.74 -27.06 -8.13
CA GLY A 7 22.06 -25.73 -7.60
C GLY A 7 22.03 -24.65 -8.69
N ARG A 8 22.57 -24.95 -9.87
CA ARG A 8 22.50 -24.05 -11.04
C ARG A 8 21.09 -23.92 -11.59
N VAL A 9 20.30 -24.99 -11.57
CA VAL A 9 18.87 -24.98 -11.99
C VAL A 9 18.06 -24.06 -11.08
N LEU A 10 18.19 -24.21 -9.76
CA LEU A 10 17.51 -23.36 -8.78
C LEU A 10 17.86 -21.88 -8.97
N ARG A 11 19.16 -21.55 -9.09
CA ARG A 11 19.59 -20.16 -9.33
C ARG A 11 18.97 -19.55 -10.58
N ARG A 12 18.79 -20.33 -11.65
CA ARG A 12 18.14 -19.85 -12.89
C ARG A 12 16.64 -19.69 -12.71
N ALA A 13 15.97 -20.63 -12.04
CA ALA A 13 14.54 -20.51 -11.75
C ALA A 13 14.20 -19.32 -10.84
N LEU A 14 15.13 -18.93 -9.96
CA LEU A 14 15.00 -17.72 -9.13
C LEU A 14 15.20 -16.41 -9.90
N VAL A 15 15.66 -16.45 -11.16
CA VAL A 15 15.82 -15.23 -11.99
C VAL A 15 14.55 -14.93 -12.78
N ALA A 16 13.94 -15.95 -13.38
CA ALA A 16 12.69 -15.84 -14.11
C ALA A 16 12.03 -17.21 -14.19
N TRP A 17 10.71 -17.22 -14.40
CA TRP A 17 9.94 -18.44 -14.47
C TRP A 17 10.41 -19.30 -15.64
N GLY A 18 10.37 -20.62 -15.50
CA GLY A 18 10.69 -21.54 -16.60
C GLY A 18 12.19 -21.64 -16.97
N LEU A 19 13.07 -20.72 -16.55
CA LEU A 19 14.50 -20.80 -16.86
C LEU A 19 15.15 -22.07 -16.28
N GLY A 20 14.74 -22.51 -15.09
CA GLY A 20 15.18 -23.79 -14.53
C GLY A 20 14.77 -24.98 -15.41
N HIS A 21 13.54 -24.95 -15.92
CA HIS A 21 12.98 -25.98 -16.80
C HIS A 21 13.68 -26.05 -18.16
N LEU A 22 14.14 -24.92 -18.71
CA LEU A 22 15.00 -24.92 -19.91
C LEU A 22 16.27 -25.73 -19.71
N VAL A 23 16.90 -25.64 -18.53
CA VAL A 23 18.14 -26.39 -18.23
C VAL A 23 17.90 -27.88 -18.13
N THR A 24 16.75 -28.27 -17.60
CA THR A 24 16.34 -29.69 -17.52
C THR A 24 15.82 -30.27 -18.85
N GLY A 25 15.71 -29.46 -19.91
CA GLY A 25 15.27 -29.88 -21.24
C GLY A 25 13.75 -29.77 -21.49
N HIS A 26 12.96 -29.33 -20.51
CA HIS A 26 11.50 -29.18 -20.60
C HIS A 26 11.09 -27.88 -21.33
N ARG A 27 11.43 -27.76 -22.62
CA ARG A 27 11.29 -26.52 -23.41
C ARG A 27 9.86 -25.98 -23.47
N ARG A 28 8.86 -26.84 -23.75
CA ARG A 28 7.46 -26.42 -23.87
C ARG A 28 6.93 -25.82 -22.56
N LEU A 29 7.18 -26.52 -21.45
CA LEU A 29 6.79 -26.04 -20.12
C LEU A 29 7.51 -24.74 -19.76
N ALA A 30 8.81 -24.64 -20.07
CA ALA A 30 9.57 -23.43 -19.80
C ALA A 30 9.03 -22.20 -20.54
N TYR A 31 8.73 -22.31 -21.84
CA TYR A 31 8.15 -21.20 -22.60
C TYR A 31 6.74 -20.85 -22.11
N GLY A 32 5.94 -21.84 -21.72
CA GLY A 32 4.64 -21.59 -21.10
C GLY A 32 4.76 -20.80 -19.80
N LEU A 33 5.73 -21.15 -18.95
CA LEU A 33 6.02 -20.45 -17.70
C LEU A 33 6.52 -19.02 -17.91
N LEU A 34 7.41 -18.78 -18.87
CA LEU A 34 7.86 -17.43 -19.22
C LEU A 34 6.71 -16.54 -19.74
N LEU A 35 5.83 -17.10 -20.57
CA LEU A 35 4.64 -16.39 -21.04
C LEU A 35 3.68 -16.09 -19.88
N ALA A 36 3.47 -17.06 -18.98
CA ALA A 36 2.64 -16.89 -17.80
C ALA A 36 3.20 -15.82 -16.85
N GLU A 37 4.53 -15.75 -16.68
CA GLU A 37 5.20 -14.70 -15.91
C GLU A 37 4.91 -13.32 -16.49
N LEU A 38 5.11 -13.15 -17.81
CA LEU A 38 4.85 -11.90 -18.51
C LEU A 38 3.38 -11.47 -18.36
N LEU A 39 2.44 -12.39 -18.61
CA LEU A 39 1.01 -12.10 -18.49
C LEU A 39 0.61 -11.75 -17.06
N SER A 40 1.18 -12.44 -16.07
CA SER A 40 0.92 -12.16 -14.66
C SER A 40 1.47 -10.81 -14.23
N ALA A 41 2.70 -10.47 -14.65
CA ALA A 41 3.31 -9.18 -14.39
C ALA A 41 2.51 -8.02 -15.01
N LEU A 42 2.06 -8.17 -16.27
CA LEU A 42 1.20 -7.20 -16.93
C LEU A 42 -0.15 -7.05 -16.22
N THR A 43 -0.73 -8.16 -15.78
CA THR A 43 -2.00 -8.15 -15.03
C THR A 43 -1.85 -7.43 -13.69
N ILE A 44 -0.78 -7.71 -12.94
CA ILE A 44 -0.50 -7.05 -11.66
C ILE A 44 -0.27 -5.55 -11.89
N ALA A 45 0.50 -5.18 -12.91
CA ALA A 45 0.71 -3.77 -13.25
C ALA A 45 -0.60 -3.07 -13.58
N TRP A 46 -1.44 -3.68 -14.42
CA TRP A 46 -2.77 -3.15 -14.77
C TRP A 46 -3.69 -3.01 -13.54
N LEU A 47 -3.74 -4.03 -12.67
CA LEU A 47 -4.50 -3.98 -11.41
C LEU A 47 -3.96 -2.89 -10.48
N SER A 48 -2.64 -2.72 -10.39
CA SER A 48 -2.01 -1.73 -9.52
C SER A 48 -2.34 -0.32 -9.99
N ILE A 49 -2.25 -0.06 -11.29
CA ILE A 49 -2.62 1.24 -11.88
C ILE A 49 -4.11 1.55 -11.68
N GLY A 50 -4.97 0.55 -11.90
CA GLY A 50 -6.42 0.73 -11.77
C GLY A 50 -6.92 0.86 -10.33
N LEU A 51 -6.33 0.11 -9.39
CA LEU A 51 -6.92 -0.13 -8.08
C LEU A 51 -6.13 0.42 -6.89
N ALA A 52 -4.88 0.87 -7.05
CA ALA A 52 -4.06 1.34 -5.93
C ALA A 52 -4.72 2.44 -5.10
N ASN A 53 -5.51 3.31 -5.73
CA ASN A 53 -6.20 4.44 -5.10
C ASN A 53 -7.70 4.19 -4.93
N THR A 54 -8.07 2.95 -4.59
CA THR A 54 -9.47 2.53 -4.46
C THR A 54 -9.68 1.63 -3.23
N SER A 55 -10.94 1.40 -2.85
CA SER A 55 -11.32 0.41 -1.82
C SER A 55 -10.82 -1.01 -2.10
N LEU A 56 -10.50 -1.32 -3.36
CA LEU A 56 -9.98 -2.62 -3.79
C LEU A 56 -8.44 -2.64 -3.92
N TYR A 57 -7.74 -1.69 -3.29
CA TYR A 57 -6.27 -1.62 -3.29
C TYR A 57 -5.59 -2.92 -2.83
N LEU A 58 -6.25 -3.75 -1.99
CA LEU A 58 -5.69 -5.03 -1.55
C LEU A 58 -5.66 -6.10 -2.67
N VAL A 59 -6.47 -5.96 -3.72
CA VAL A 59 -6.52 -6.90 -4.85
C VAL A 59 -5.17 -7.01 -5.57
N PRO A 60 -4.54 -5.93 -6.07
CA PRO A 60 -3.21 -6.02 -6.66
C PRO A 60 -2.17 -6.59 -5.70
N PHE A 61 -2.24 -6.25 -4.40
CA PHE A 61 -1.33 -6.82 -3.39
C PHE A 61 -1.41 -8.34 -3.34
N LEU A 62 -2.62 -8.89 -3.20
CA LEU A 62 -2.85 -10.33 -3.16
C LEU A 62 -2.42 -11.01 -4.47
N ALA A 63 -2.64 -10.37 -5.62
CA ALA A 63 -2.15 -10.86 -6.91
C ALA A 63 -0.62 -10.94 -6.94
N GLY A 64 0.08 -9.93 -6.42
CA GLY A 64 1.55 -9.95 -6.30
C GLY A 64 2.07 -11.01 -5.31
N VAL A 65 1.37 -11.23 -4.19
CA VAL A 65 1.70 -12.34 -3.26
C VAL A 65 1.53 -13.69 -3.95
N ALA A 66 0.43 -13.89 -4.69
CA ALA A 66 0.20 -15.11 -5.45
C ALA A 66 1.27 -15.33 -6.53
N PHE A 67 1.71 -14.26 -7.21
CA PHE A 67 2.82 -14.32 -8.17
C PHE A 67 4.13 -14.76 -7.53
N ILE A 68 4.51 -14.18 -6.37
CA ILE A 68 5.73 -14.58 -5.66
C ILE A 68 5.63 -16.03 -5.17
N ALA A 69 4.47 -16.46 -4.69
CA ALA A 69 4.25 -17.84 -4.27
C ALA A 69 4.37 -18.83 -5.45
N ALA A 70 3.80 -18.48 -6.61
CA ALA A 70 3.94 -19.27 -7.84
C ALA A 70 5.39 -19.33 -8.32
N TRP A 71 6.13 -18.23 -8.20
CA TRP A 71 7.56 -18.18 -8.51
C TRP A 71 8.36 -19.13 -7.61
N ALA A 72 8.11 -19.08 -6.30
CA ALA A 72 8.75 -19.95 -5.32
C ALA A 72 8.48 -21.44 -5.63
N TRP A 73 7.21 -21.76 -5.88
CA TRP A 73 6.77 -23.11 -6.23
C TRP A 73 7.48 -23.64 -7.48
N GLN A 74 7.50 -22.83 -8.55
CA GLN A 74 8.15 -23.18 -9.81
C GLN A 74 9.66 -23.41 -9.64
N ALA A 75 10.32 -22.63 -8.78
CA ALA A 75 11.74 -22.78 -8.50
C ALA A 75 12.06 -24.08 -7.76
N VAL A 76 11.21 -24.44 -6.79
CA VAL A 76 11.30 -25.71 -6.06
C VAL A 76 11.05 -26.90 -6.98
N ASP A 77 10.02 -26.84 -7.83
CA ASP A 77 9.69 -27.87 -8.80
C ASP A 77 10.84 -28.13 -9.80
N ALA A 78 11.45 -27.05 -10.35
CA ALA A 78 12.61 -27.17 -11.23
C ALA A 78 13.82 -27.81 -10.51
N TYR A 79 14.04 -27.45 -9.24
CA TYR A 79 15.10 -28.03 -8.42
C TYR A 79 14.86 -29.53 -8.14
N GLN A 80 13.64 -29.91 -7.76
CA GLN A 80 13.28 -31.32 -7.53
C GLN A 80 13.41 -32.15 -8.80
N SER A 81 12.97 -31.61 -9.94
CA SER A 81 13.14 -32.23 -11.26
C SER A 81 14.61 -32.45 -11.61
N ALA A 82 15.49 -31.49 -11.31
CA ALA A 82 16.92 -31.63 -11.52
C ALA A 82 17.56 -32.66 -10.58
N ASN A 83 17.17 -32.68 -9.31
CA ASN A 83 17.62 -33.68 -8.33
C ASN A 83 17.25 -35.10 -8.76
N ALA A 84 16.03 -35.31 -9.27
CA ALA A 84 15.57 -36.62 -9.74
C ALA A 84 16.38 -37.16 -10.93
N LEU A 85 17.00 -36.27 -11.72
CA LEU A 85 17.84 -36.61 -12.87
C LEU A 85 19.31 -36.88 -12.49
N GLN A 86 19.73 -36.59 -11.25
CA GLN A 86 21.09 -36.85 -10.79
C GLN A 86 21.23 -38.29 -10.27
N ALA A 87 22.18 -39.04 -10.85
CA ALA A 87 22.65 -40.29 -10.25
C ALA A 87 23.29 -39.98 -8.88
N ALA A 88 23.05 -40.84 -7.88
CA ALA A 88 23.56 -40.69 -6.52
C ALA A 88 25.06 -40.39 -6.51
N ARG A 89 25.40 -39.11 -6.33
CA ARG A 89 26.77 -38.64 -6.16
C ARG A 89 26.98 -38.27 -4.71
N PRO A 90 28.19 -38.48 -4.16
CA PRO A 90 28.50 -38.02 -2.82
C PRO A 90 28.26 -36.51 -2.72
N PRO A 91 27.67 -36.03 -1.61
CA PRO A 91 27.31 -34.62 -1.46
C PRO A 91 28.58 -33.76 -1.56
N THR A 92 28.71 -33.00 -2.64
CA THR A 92 29.74 -31.96 -2.72
C THR A 92 29.39 -30.84 -1.73
N PRO A 93 30.38 -30.27 -1.02
CA PRO A 93 30.16 -29.14 -0.11
C PRO A 93 29.90 -27.88 -0.94
N GLN A 94 28.67 -27.75 -1.44
CA GLN A 94 28.20 -26.55 -2.13
C GLN A 94 27.10 -25.91 -1.29
N ARG A 95 27.15 -24.56 -1.25
CA ARG A 95 26.26 -23.67 -0.48
C ARG A 95 24.82 -24.19 -0.43
N SER A 96 24.24 -24.17 0.76
CA SER A 96 22.90 -24.71 1.04
C SER A 96 21.87 -24.18 0.02
N PRO A 97 21.13 -25.06 -0.68
CA PRO A 97 19.99 -24.67 -1.51
C PRO A 97 18.94 -23.84 -0.76
N ALA A 98 18.81 -24.04 0.56
CA ALA A 98 17.92 -23.24 1.40
C ALA A 98 18.35 -21.76 1.44
N ALA A 99 19.65 -21.47 1.42
CA ALA A 99 20.16 -20.10 1.36
C ALA A 99 19.83 -19.43 0.02
N ALA A 100 19.70 -20.21 -1.07
CA ALA A 100 19.30 -19.67 -2.37
C ALA A 100 17.82 -19.26 -2.38
N ILE A 101 16.93 -20.04 -1.75
CA ILE A 101 15.51 -19.68 -1.59
C ILE A 101 15.34 -18.37 -0.81
N GLY A 102 16.26 -18.07 0.11
CA GLY A 102 16.30 -16.80 0.83
C GLY A 102 16.33 -15.56 -0.09
N TRP A 103 16.77 -15.68 -1.35
CA TRP A 103 16.72 -14.57 -2.31
C TRP A 103 15.29 -14.13 -2.66
N LEU A 104 14.27 -14.99 -2.47
CA LEU A 104 12.86 -14.61 -2.64
C LEU A 104 12.37 -13.63 -1.57
N SER A 105 13.13 -13.44 -0.48
CA SER A 105 12.85 -12.38 0.48
C SER A 105 12.98 -11.00 -0.14
N LEU A 106 13.87 -10.79 -1.13
CA LEU A 106 14.02 -9.50 -1.78
C LEU A 106 12.79 -9.07 -2.57
N PRO A 107 12.24 -9.85 -3.52
CA PRO A 107 11.00 -9.47 -4.21
C PRO A 107 9.82 -9.38 -3.24
N LEU A 108 9.77 -10.21 -2.19
CA LEU A 108 8.72 -10.11 -1.16
C LEU A 108 8.80 -8.80 -0.39
N LEU A 109 10.00 -8.40 0.06
CA LEU A 109 10.22 -7.13 0.78
C LEU A 109 9.97 -5.94 -0.14
N LEU A 110 10.45 -5.99 -1.39
CA LEU A 110 10.23 -4.94 -2.38
C LEU A 110 8.74 -4.78 -2.68
N TRP A 111 8.02 -5.88 -2.90
CA TRP A 111 6.59 -5.85 -3.15
C TRP A 111 5.79 -5.38 -1.94
N GLY A 112 6.06 -5.96 -0.77
CA GLY A 112 5.38 -5.60 0.47
C GLY A 112 5.60 -4.12 0.82
N THR A 113 6.85 -3.68 0.85
CA THR A 113 7.20 -2.30 1.19
C THR A 113 6.69 -1.31 0.14
N GLY A 114 6.92 -1.60 -1.15
CA GLY A 114 6.46 -0.73 -2.24
C GLY A 114 4.94 -0.59 -2.28
N PHE A 115 4.21 -1.68 -2.02
CA PHE A 115 2.76 -1.64 -1.93
C PHE A 115 2.28 -0.73 -0.79
N TRP A 116 2.83 -0.87 0.42
CA TRP A 116 2.41 -0.06 1.57
C TRP A 116 2.80 1.41 1.41
N LEU A 117 3.92 1.72 0.77
CA LEU A 117 4.32 3.10 0.48
C LEU A 117 3.39 3.82 -0.51
N ILE A 118 2.73 3.09 -1.40
CA ILE A 118 1.95 3.68 -2.50
C ILE A 118 0.44 3.52 -2.28
N GLY A 119 -0.02 2.32 -1.93
CA GLY A 119 -1.44 1.97 -1.87
C GLY A 119 -2.15 2.35 -0.56
N ALA A 120 -1.41 2.49 0.55
CA ALA A 120 -2.02 2.78 1.85
C ALA A 120 -2.63 4.19 1.93
N HIS A 121 -2.06 5.14 1.19
CA HIS A 121 -2.37 6.56 1.31
C HIS A 121 -3.60 7.03 0.49
N ALA A 122 -4.29 6.15 -0.22
CA ALA A 122 -5.31 6.57 -1.18
C ALA A 122 -6.65 5.83 -1.12
N ALA A 123 -6.83 4.92 -0.16
CA ALA A 123 -8.00 4.03 -0.12
C ALA A 123 -9.03 4.36 0.97
N THR A 124 -8.76 5.32 1.86
CA THR A 124 -9.62 5.62 3.02
C THR A 124 -9.94 7.12 3.13
N PRO A 125 -11.07 7.51 3.75
CA PRO A 125 -11.38 8.91 4.03
C PRO A 125 -10.27 9.59 4.84
N ALA A 126 -9.70 8.88 5.82
CA ALA A 126 -8.62 9.37 6.66
C ALA A 126 -7.37 9.74 5.86
N ALA A 127 -7.00 8.94 4.85
CA ALA A 127 -5.83 9.24 4.03
C ALA A 127 -6.06 10.43 3.08
N VAL A 128 -7.30 10.64 2.62
CA VAL A 128 -7.67 11.85 1.87
C VAL A 128 -7.53 13.09 2.75
N LEU A 129 -8.03 13.03 3.98
CA LEU A 129 -7.89 14.12 4.95
C LEU A 129 -6.43 14.39 5.32
N ASP A 130 -5.63 13.35 5.57
CA ASP A 130 -4.21 13.48 5.91
C ASP A 130 -3.42 14.22 4.82
N ARG A 131 -3.67 13.86 3.54
CA ARG A 131 -3.08 14.57 2.40
C ARG A 131 -3.58 16.02 2.31
N PHE A 132 -4.88 16.25 2.52
CA PHE A 132 -5.42 17.61 2.55
C PHE A 132 -4.72 18.45 3.63
N VAL A 133 -4.57 17.93 4.85
CA VAL A 133 -3.93 18.62 5.98
C VAL A 133 -2.45 18.86 5.72
N THR A 134 -1.76 17.89 5.12
CA THR A 134 -0.35 18.04 4.72
C THR A 134 -0.20 19.17 3.72
N ASP A 135 -0.98 19.16 2.63
CA ASP A 135 -0.94 20.21 1.61
C ASP A 135 -1.37 21.57 2.18
N TRP A 136 -2.40 21.59 3.04
CA TRP A 136 -2.93 22.79 3.67
C TRP A 136 -1.92 23.45 4.61
N SER A 137 -1.32 22.66 5.51
CA SER A 137 -0.33 23.16 6.45
C SER A 137 0.99 23.59 5.78
N ALA A 138 1.33 22.99 4.64
CA ALA A 138 2.47 23.39 3.83
C ALA A 138 2.20 24.64 2.96
N GLY A 139 0.94 25.08 2.85
CA GLY A 139 0.54 26.15 1.91
C GLY A 139 0.60 25.72 0.45
N GLU A 140 0.53 24.42 0.19
CA GLU A 140 0.67 23.77 -1.12
C GLU A 140 -0.68 23.28 -1.68
N LEU A 141 -1.81 23.86 -1.25
CA LEU A 141 -3.14 23.53 -1.79
C LEU A 141 -3.27 23.90 -3.29
N GLY A 142 -2.81 22.97 -4.12
CA GLY A 142 -2.73 23.10 -5.56
C GLY A 142 -4.06 22.87 -6.29
N PRO A 143 -4.05 22.94 -7.62
CA PRO A 143 -5.25 22.76 -8.46
C PRO A 143 -5.86 21.35 -8.41
N SER A 144 -5.19 20.37 -7.79
CA SER A 144 -5.72 19.03 -7.52
C SER A 144 -6.91 19.05 -6.55
N TRP A 145 -7.04 20.08 -5.72
CA TRP A 145 -8.15 20.22 -4.77
C TRP A 145 -9.30 21.04 -5.35
N PRO A 146 -10.57 20.68 -5.05
CA PRO A 146 -11.73 21.44 -5.52
C PRO A 146 -11.63 22.92 -5.12
N THR A 147 -12.00 23.82 -6.03
CA THR A 147 -11.90 25.27 -5.79
C THR A 147 -12.67 25.71 -4.55
N GLY A 148 -13.84 25.12 -4.28
CA GLY A 148 -14.62 25.41 -3.07
C GLY A 148 -13.93 24.95 -1.78
N VAL A 149 -13.23 23.82 -1.80
CA VAL A 149 -12.43 23.35 -0.66
C VAL A 149 -11.28 24.33 -0.40
N ARG A 150 -10.56 24.73 -1.46
CA ARG A 150 -9.42 25.67 -1.34
C ARG A 150 -9.83 27.03 -0.83
N SER A 151 -10.95 27.58 -1.29
CA SER A 151 -11.43 28.89 -0.82
C SER A 151 -11.82 28.86 0.64
N GLN A 152 -12.45 27.78 1.10
CA GLN A 152 -12.86 27.62 2.51
C GLN A 152 -11.66 27.38 3.42
N ALA A 153 -10.66 26.62 2.95
CA ALA A 153 -9.39 26.45 3.63
C ALA A 153 -8.64 27.79 3.81
N ALA A 154 -8.60 28.62 2.77
CA ALA A 154 -7.99 29.95 2.85
C ALA A 154 -8.72 30.88 3.84
N LEU A 155 -10.05 30.87 3.84
CA LEU A 155 -10.84 31.63 4.82
C LEU A 155 -10.61 31.14 6.26
N ALA A 156 -10.42 29.84 6.45
CA ALA A 156 -10.06 29.28 7.75
C ALA A 156 -8.64 29.68 8.18
N GLU A 157 -7.67 29.73 7.26
CA GLU A 157 -6.32 30.24 7.57
C GLU A 157 -6.34 31.68 8.07
N ASP A 158 -7.16 32.55 7.48
CA ASP A 158 -7.32 33.93 7.93
C ASP A 158 -7.79 34.01 9.39
N ARG A 159 -8.57 33.02 9.87
CA ARG A 159 -9.00 32.92 11.28
C ARG A 159 -7.93 32.37 12.21
N LEU A 160 -7.05 31.50 11.72
CA LEU A 160 -5.97 30.87 12.50
C LEU A 160 -4.80 31.83 12.81
N GLY A 161 -4.77 32.99 12.15
CA GLY A 161 -3.73 33.99 12.32
C GLY A 161 -2.43 33.66 11.58
N SER A 162 -1.40 34.45 11.84
CA SER A 162 -0.10 34.34 11.16
C SER A 162 0.97 33.74 12.07
N GLY A 163 1.68 32.72 11.58
CA GLY A 163 2.78 32.09 12.32
C GLY A 163 3.11 30.68 11.82
N PRO A 164 4.31 30.17 12.17
CA PRO A 164 4.72 28.80 11.83
C PRO A 164 3.90 27.74 12.59
N ASP A 165 3.36 28.08 13.77
CA ASP A 165 2.65 27.15 14.65
C ASP A 165 1.11 27.22 14.49
N ARG A 166 0.58 27.94 13.49
CA ARG A 166 -0.88 28.19 13.36
C ARG A 166 -1.74 26.94 13.21
N PHE A 167 -1.15 25.81 12.80
CA PHE A 167 -1.83 24.52 12.66
C PHE A 167 -1.61 23.58 13.86
N ARG A 168 -0.78 23.96 14.83
CA ARG A 168 -0.39 23.10 15.96
C ARG A 168 -1.59 22.72 16.85
N ASP A 169 -2.53 23.65 16.95
CA ASP A 169 -3.68 23.59 17.84
C ASP A 169 -4.95 23.26 17.05
N ILE A 170 -4.84 22.46 15.98
CA ILE A 170 -5.95 21.97 15.19
C ILE A 170 -6.02 20.46 15.26
N ARG A 171 -7.20 19.94 15.57
CA ARG A 171 -7.50 18.51 15.52
C ARG A 171 -8.52 18.25 14.44
N ILE A 172 -8.26 17.25 13.60
CA ILE A 172 -9.21 16.80 12.58
C ILE A 172 -9.69 15.41 12.91
N GLU A 173 -11.01 15.21 12.90
CA GLU A 173 -11.63 13.94 13.24
C GLU A 173 -12.78 13.62 12.28
N ILE A 174 -12.88 12.34 11.89
CA ILE A 174 -14.03 11.82 11.15
C ILE A 174 -15.14 11.54 12.16
N VAL A 175 -16.19 12.36 12.13
CA VAL A 175 -17.34 12.26 13.06
C VAL A 175 -18.42 11.33 12.56
N ARG A 176 -18.42 11.03 11.25
CA ARG A 176 -19.37 10.11 10.62
C ARG A 176 -18.73 9.46 9.41
N GLU A 177 -18.93 8.16 9.25
CA GLU A 177 -18.51 7.40 8.08
C GLU A 177 -19.59 6.38 7.71
N ASP A 178 -19.96 6.34 6.43
CA ASP A 178 -20.78 5.29 5.85
C ASP A 178 -20.16 4.79 4.52
N ARG A 179 -20.86 3.90 3.81
CA ARG A 179 -20.33 3.28 2.59
C ARG A 179 -20.13 4.24 1.41
N ARG A 180 -20.77 5.41 1.44
CA ARG A 180 -20.80 6.37 0.33
C ARG A 180 -20.29 7.74 0.70
N GLY A 181 -20.29 8.09 1.98
CA GLY A 181 -19.83 9.39 2.45
C GLY A 181 -19.17 9.31 3.82
N ALA A 182 -18.31 10.29 4.09
CA ALA A 182 -17.74 10.52 5.39
C ALA A 182 -17.74 12.02 5.68
N ARG A 183 -18.01 12.38 6.93
CA ARG A 183 -17.94 13.76 7.41
C ARG A 183 -16.82 13.87 8.43
N ALA A 184 -15.98 14.87 8.24
CA ALA A 184 -14.94 15.22 9.20
C ALA A 184 -15.08 16.67 9.66
N VAL A 185 -14.48 16.97 10.80
CA VAL A 185 -14.46 18.31 11.40
C VAL A 185 -13.02 18.66 11.77
N ALA A 186 -12.63 19.91 11.56
CA ALA A 186 -11.42 20.49 12.12
C ALA A 186 -11.82 21.38 13.29
N ASP A 187 -11.34 21.08 14.48
CA ASP A 187 -11.58 21.86 15.69
C ASP A 187 -10.27 22.53 16.13
N ALA A 188 -10.36 23.79 16.54
CA ALA A 188 -9.35 24.43 17.36
C ALA A 188 -9.34 23.71 18.70
N ILE A 189 -8.14 23.35 19.18
CA ILE A 189 -7.97 22.66 20.44
C ILE A 189 -7.00 23.41 21.34
N HIS A 190 -7.20 23.31 22.65
CA HIS A 190 -6.16 23.59 23.62
C HIS A 190 -5.87 22.33 24.45
N TYR A 191 -4.71 22.31 25.10
CA TYR A 191 -4.31 21.19 25.95
C TYR A 191 -4.58 21.48 27.41
N GLU A 192 -5.51 20.73 28.00
CA GLU A 192 -5.73 20.76 29.45
C GLU A 192 -4.86 19.69 30.13
N ARG A 193 -4.21 20.07 31.23
CA ARG A 193 -3.53 19.10 32.10
C ARG A 193 -4.56 18.47 33.03
N ARG A 194 -4.86 17.20 32.85
CA ARG A 194 -5.72 16.44 33.77
C ARG A 194 -4.90 15.51 34.64
N ALA A 195 -5.35 15.36 35.89
CA ALA A 195 -4.77 14.36 36.79
C ALA A 195 -5.05 12.97 36.19
N SER A 196 -4.00 12.16 36.08
CA SER A 196 -4.10 10.78 35.63
C SER A 196 -3.44 9.86 36.65
N SER A 197 -3.80 8.58 36.62
CA SER A 197 -3.13 7.57 37.45
C SER A 197 -2.67 6.41 36.59
N PHE A 198 -1.37 6.14 36.57
CA PHE A 198 -0.87 4.92 35.95
C PHE A 198 -1.10 3.74 36.91
N LEU A 199 -1.85 2.74 36.44
CA LEU A 199 -2.27 1.56 37.23
C LEU A 199 -3.03 1.88 38.53
N GLY A 200 -3.61 3.09 38.66
CA GLY A 200 -4.33 3.50 39.87
C GLY A 200 -3.43 3.83 41.07
N ILE A 201 -2.10 3.73 40.93
CA ILE A 201 -1.16 3.81 42.07
C ILE A 201 -0.16 4.96 41.90
N PHE A 202 0.26 5.26 40.66
CA PHE A 202 1.23 6.30 40.39
C PHE A 202 0.51 7.57 39.91
N PRO A 203 0.48 8.64 40.72
CA PRO A 203 -0.10 9.90 40.29
C PRO A 203 0.72 10.48 39.14
N GLY A 204 0.01 10.90 38.10
CA GLY A 204 0.57 11.52 36.92
C GLY A 204 -0.30 12.68 36.46
N SER A 205 0.12 13.26 35.35
CA SER A 205 -0.67 14.25 34.65
C SER A 205 -0.58 13.98 33.16
N GLU A 206 -1.71 14.02 32.49
CA GLU A 206 -1.82 13.84 31.05
C GLU A 206 -2.30 15.16 30.42
N LEU A 207 -1.76 15.46 29.24
CA LEU A 207 -2.27 16.56 28.42
C LEU A 207 -3.35 16.00 27.50
N ILE A 208 -4.57 16.50 27.66
CA ILE A 208 -5.72 16.06 26.86
C ILE A 208 -6.12 17.22 25.94
N PRO A 209 -6.25 16.99 24.64
CA PRO A 209 -6.79 17.99 23.72
C PRO A 209 -8.28 18.18 23.98
N VAL A 210 -8.69 19.43 24.20
CA VAL A 210 -10.09 19.84 24.38
C VAL A 210 -10.46 20.75 23.21
N ALA A 211 -11.55 20.42 22.52
CA ALA A 211 -12.07 21.20 21.40
C ALA A 211 -12.76 22.48 21.90
N ASP A 212 -12.36 23.62 21.33
CA ASP A 212 -12.89 24.94 21.63
C ASP A 212 -13.94 25.36 20.62
N GLU A 213 -13.53 25.42 19.35
CA GLU A 213 -14.34 25.94 18.25
C GLU A 213 -14.10 25.10 17.00
N GLN A 214 -15.19 24.76 16.30
CA GLN A 214 -15.08 24.11 15.01
C GLN A 214 -14.63 25.12 13.97
N ILE A 215 -13.50 24.88 13.31
CA ILE A 215 -12.96 25.76 12.26
C ILE A 215 -13.51 25.37 10.88
N LEU A 216 -13.52 24.07 10.58
CA LEU A 216 -13.97 23.54 9.30
C LEU A 216 -14.85 22.30 9.50
N SER A 217 -15.73 22.10 8.54
CA SER A 217 -16.37 20.81 8.29
C SER A 217 -16.03 20.35 6.88
N PHE A 218 -15.82 19.05 6.72
CA PHE A 218 -15.45 18.40 5.47
C PHE A 218 -16.49 17.34 5.13
N GLU A 219 -16.89 17.29 3.86
CA GLU A 219 -17.66 16.17 3.31
C GLU A 219 -16.78 15.44 2.30
N LEU A 220 -16.67 14.13 2.49
CA LEU A 220 -15.97 13.21 1.62
C LEU A 220 -16.98 12.25 0.99
N GLU A 221 -16.75 11.89 -0.26
CA GLU A 221 -17.58 10.92 -0.98
C GLU A 221 -16.74 9.80 -1.55
N ALA A 222 -17.32 8.60 -1.53
CA ALA A 222 -16.78 7.42 -2.19
C ALA A 222 -17.32 7.37 -3.63
N LEU A 223 -16.52 7.83 -4.58
CA LEU A 223 -16.87 7.86 -5.99
C LEU A 223 -16.55 6.53 -6.67
N PRO A 224 -17.44 5.98 -7.51
CA PRO A 224 -17.16 4.75 -8.25
C PRO A 224 -15.98 4.95 -9.20
N VAL A 225 -15.12 3.93 -9.30
CA VAL A 225 -13.97 3.92 -10.21
C VAL A 225 -14.15 2.79 -11.21
N GLU A 226 -14.07 3.15 -12.49
CA GLU A 226 -13.97 2.17 -13.56
C GLU A 226 -12.54 1.66 -13.71
N LEU A 227 -12.41 0.36 -13.97
CA LEU A 227 -11.13 -0.23 -14.34
C LEU A 227 -10.59 0.38 -15.64
N PRO A 228 -9.26 0.34 -15.89
CA PRO A 228 -8.71 0.71 -17.18
C PRO A 228 -9.26 -0.21 -18.28
N GLY A 229 -10.24 0.28 -19.05
CA GLY A 229 -11.03 -0.52 -19.99
C GLY A 229 -12.56 -0.44 -19.81
N GLY A 230 -13.06 0.30 -18.82
CA GLY A 230 -14.48 0.66 -18.70
C GLY A 230 -15.37 -0.34 -17.95
N GLY A 231 -14.84 -1.07 -16.97
CA GLY A 231 -15.59 -2.04 -16.18
C GLY A 231 -15.84 -1.57 -14.74
N ASP A 232 -17.10 -1.63 -14.28
CA ASP A 232 -17.47 -1.44 -12.87
C ASP A 232 -17.28 -2.76 -12.09
N ILE A 233 -16.46 -2.70 -11.05
CA ILE A 233 -16.20 -3.82 -10.12
C ILE A 233 -16.55 -3.48 -8.68
N GLY A 234 -17.28 -2.38 -8.46
CA GLY A 234 -17.59 -1.87 -7.12
C GLY A 234 -16.39 -1.24 -6.39
N ALA A 235 -15.31 -0.91 -7.12
CA ALA A 235 -14.20 -0.13 -6.57
C ALA A 235 -14.65 1.31 -6.36
N VAL A 236 -14.29 1.90 -5.21
CA VAL A 236 -14.57 3.30 -4.93
C VAL A 236 -13.29 4.05 -4.56
N ARG A 237 -13.20 5.32 -4.92
CA ARG A 237 -12.15 6.26 -4.51
C ARG A 237 -12.77 7.32 -3.63
N TRP A 238 -12.12 7.59 -2.50
CA TRP A 238 -12.53 8.67 -1.63
C TRP A 238 -12.00 10.00 -2.15
N GLU A 239 -12.88 11.00 -2.21
CA GLU A 239 -12.54 12.37 -2.58
C GLU A 239 -13.16 13.35 -1.58
N LEU A 240 -12.43 14.42 -1.29
CA LEU A 240 -12.93 15.54 -0.50
C LEU A 240 -13.78 16.41 -1.44
N VAL A 241 -15.10 16.38 -1.30
CA VAL A 241 -16.03 17.05 -2.23
C VAL A 241 -16.40 18.45 -1.78
N SER A 242 -16.42 18.70 -0.47
CA SER A 242 -16.69 20.03 0.05
C SER A 242 -15.99 20.27 1.39
N ALA A 243 -15.73 21.54 1.66
CA ALA A 243 -15.37 22.04 2.97
C ALA A 243 -16.25 23.25 3.26
N ASN A 244 -16.61 23.49 4.51
CA ASN A 244 -17.35 24.67 4.92
C ASN A 244 -16.73 25.20 6.21
N ILE A 245 -16.42 26.50 6.21
CA ILE A 245 -16.06 27.21 7.43
C ILE A 245 -17.25 27.21 8.38
N SER A 246 -17.01 26.91 9.65
CA SER A 246 -18.07 27.05 10.64
C SER A 246 -18.39 28.53 10.86
N PRO A 247 -19.65 28.86 11.15
CA PRO A 247 -20.07 30.25 11.36
C PRO A 247 -19.24 30.93 12.45
#